data_AF-A0A2E3WY09-F1
#
_entry.id   AF-A0A2E3WY09-F1
#
_cell.length_a   1.000
_cell.length_b   1.000
_cell.length_c   1.000
_cell.angle_alpha   90.00
_cell.angle_beta   90.00
_cell.angle_gamma   90.00
#
_symmetry.space_group_name_H-M   'P 1'
#
loop_
_entity.id
_entity.type
_entity.pdbx_description
1 polymer ?
#
loop_
_entity_poly.entity_id
_entity_poly.type
_entity_poly.pdbx_seq_one_letter_code
_entity_poly.pdbx_strand_id
1 'polypeptide(L)'
;MTLSKYILIILVQIIAVPVAIFSFKLIEIRFFASAVASMYFILSTSLVLAICFKFQPRVTRSPVFWSSWGFLILFALPIFLGRMIYPPNIPFSEISILGVPGSVMHSASSYFFSFMVLMTGLEMVLLFLNKGTKKALEESSEG
;
A
#
# COMPACT_ATOMS: atom_id res chain seq x y z
N MET A 1 3.38 17.85 -1.53
CA MET A 1 2.22 17.04 -1.94
C MET A 1 0.91 17.74 -1.55
N THR A 2 -0.12 17.69 -2.40
CA THR A 2 -1.43 18.33 -2.18
C THR A 2 -2.45 17.36 -1.60
N LEU A 3 -3.56 17.87 -1.04
CA LEU A 3 -4.67 17.05 -0.51
C LEU A 3 -5.23 16.08 -1.56
N SER A 4 -5.42 16.54 -2.80
CA SER A 4 -5.89 15.71 -3.91
C SER A 4 -5.00 14.50 -4.20
N LYS A 5 -3.69 14.60 -3.97
CA LYS A 5 -2.76 13.48 -4.14
C LYS A 5 -2.86 12.46 -3.00
N TYR A 6 -3.08 12.91 -1.76
CA TYR A 6 -3.37 12.00 -0.65
C TYR A 6 -4.69 11.25 -0.86
N ILE A 7 -5.74 11.95 -1.30
CA ILE A 7 -7.02 11.31 -1.65
C ILE A 7 -6.80 10.25 -2.73
N LEU A 8 -6.03 10.57 -3.77
CA LEU A 8 -5.68 9.60 -4.82
C LEU A 8 -4.94 8.38 -4.25
N ILE A 9 -3.94 8.57 -3.38
CA ILE A 9 -3.20 7.48 -2.74
C ILE A 9 -4.14 6.58 -1.92
N ILE A 10 -5.02 7.18 -1.10
CA ILE A 10 -6.00 6.44 -0.30
C ILE A 10 -6.94 5.64 -1.21
N LEU A 11 -7.45 6.24 -2.29
CA LEU A 11 -8.29 5.54 -3.25
C LEU A 11 -7.57 4.35 -3.89
N VAL A 12 -6.32 4.53 -4.33
CA VAL A 12 -5.49 3.45 -4.89
C VAL A 12 -5.32 2.30 -3.89
N GLN A 13 -5.06 2.62 -2.62
CA GLN A 13 -4.95 1.62 -1.56
C GLN A 13 -6.29 0.91 -1.31
N ILE A 14 -7.38 1.64 -1.10
CA ILE A 14 -8.70 1.05 -0.81
C ILE A 14 -9.16 0.14 -1.95
N ILE A 15 -8.91 0.49 -3.22
CA ILE A 15 -9.28 -0.34 -4.38
C ILE A 15 -8.51 -1.68 -4.42
N ALA A 16 -7.33 -1.78 -3.80
CA ALA A 16 -6.58 -3.03 -3.76
C ALA A 16 -7.34 -4.16 -3.06
N VAL A 17 -8.14 -3.85 -2.04
CA VAL A 17 -8.91 -4.85 -1.29
C VAL A 17 -10.03 -5.47 -2.13
N PRO A 18 -10.93 -4.69 -2.78
CA PRO A 18 -11.88 -5.23 -3.76
C PRO A 18 -11.20 -6.04 -4.86
N VAL A 19 -10.09 -5.56 -5.43
CA VAL A 19 -9.39 -6.30 -6.50
C VAL A 19 -8.94 -7.67 -6.01
N ALA A 20 -8.38 -7.78 -4.79
CA ALA A 20 -8.02 -9.05 -4.20
C ALA A 20 -9.26 -9.96 -4.00
N ILE A 21 -10.33 -9.43 -3.41
CA ILE A 21 -11.58 -10.19 -3.17
C ILE A 21 -12.17 -10.71 -4.50
N PHE A 22 -12.29 -9.85 -5.51
CA PHE A 22 -12.83 -10.22 -6.81
C PHE A 22 -11.92 -11.19 -7.55
N SER A 23 -10.60 -11.07 -7.41
CA SER A 23 -9.67 -12.05 -7.99
C SER A 23 -9.94 -13.46 -7.47
N PHE A 24 -10.16 -13.62 -6.17
CA PHE A 24 -10.49 -14.94 -5.58
C PHE A 24 -11.94 -15.38 -5.80
N LYS A 25 -12.85 -14.48 -6.15
CA LYS A 25 -14.24 -14.82 -6.49
C LYS A 25 -14.43 -15.20 -7.96
N LEU A 26 -13.71 -14.54 -8.87
CA LEU A 26 -13.93 -14.64 -10.32
C LEU A 26 -12.94 -15.60 -11.00
N ILE A 27 -11.77 -15.84 -10.42
CA ILE A 27 -10.76 -16.72 -11.00
C ILE A 27 -10.79 -18.07 -10.27
N GLU A 28 -11.20 -19.12 -10.97
CA GLU A 28 -11.34 -20.48 -10.42
C GLU A 28 -10.00 -21.04 -9.91
N ILE A 29 -8.94 -20.81 -10.69
CA ILE A 29 -7.60 -21.28 -10.37
C ILE A 29 -6.98 -20.35 -9.33
N ARG A 30 -6.88 -20.84 -8.08
CA ARG A 30 -6.34 -20.10 -6.92
C ARG A 30 -4.93 -19.55 -7.15
N PHE A 31 -4.11 -20.24 -7.94
CA PHE A 31 -2.79 -19.74 -8.33
C PHE A 31 -2.88 -18.41 -9.08
N PHE A 32 -3.70 -18.34 -10.13
CA PHE A 32 -3.87 -17.13 -10.92
C PHE A 32 -4.56 -16.02 -10.12
N ALA A 33 -5.56 -16.36 -9.31
CA ALA A 33 -6.19 -15.40 -8.40
C ALA A 33 -5.16 -14.71 -7.48
N SER A 34 -4.31 -15.52 -6.84
CA SER A 34 -3.25 -15.02 -5.96
C SER A 34 -2.20 -14.19 -6.72
N ALA A 35 -1.84 -14.60 -7.93
CA ALA A 35 -0.86 -13.89 -8.77
C ALA A 35 -1.38 -12.52 -9.20
N VAL A 36 -2.64 -12.45 -9.67
CA VAL A 36 -3.30 -11.20 -10.06
C VAL A 36 -3.43 -10.25 -8.87
N ALA A 37 -3.89 -10.74 -7.72
CA ALA A 37 -4.03 -9.93 -6.52
C ALA A 37 -2.68 -9.35 -6.06
N SER A 38 -1.65 -10.19 -5.94
CA SER A 38 -0.31 -9.75 -5.52
C SER A 38 0.36 -8.81 -6.53
N MET A 39 0.18 -9.05 -7.83
CA MET A 39 0.63 -8.12 -8.88
C MET A 39 -0.05 -6.75 -8.74
N TYR A 40 -1.36 -6.71 -8.47
CA TYR A 40 -2.05 -5.46 -8.23
C TYR A 40 -1.49 -4.71 -7.02
N PHE A 41 -1.19 -5.40 -5.90
CA PHE A 41 -0.55 -4.78 -4.74
C PHE A 41 0.84 -4.20 -5.09
N ILE A 42 1.63 -4.88 -5.93
CA ILE A 42 2.92 -4.36 -6.41
C ILE A 42 2.72 -3.09 -7.23
N LEU A 43 1.82 -3.11 -8.22
CA LEU A 43 1.59 -1.98 -9.12
C LEU A 43 1.01 -0.77 -8.38
N SER A 44 0.00 -0.98 -7.54
CA SER A 44 -0.62 0.07 -6.74
C SER A 44 0.38 0.70 -5.77
N THR A 45 1.17 -0.11 -5.05
CA THR A 45 2.18 0.41 -4.13
C THR A 45 3.31 1.14 -4.87
N SER A 46 3.73 0.63 -6.03
CA SER A 46 4.72 1.29 -6.89
C SER A 46 4.22 2.64 -7.39
N LEU A 47 2.92 2.74 -7.75
CA LEU A 47 2.29 4.00 -8.12
C LEU A 47 2.29 5.00 -6.95
N VAL A 48 1.99 4.55 -5.72
CA VAL A 48 2.08 5.41 -4.53
C VAL A 48 3.50 5.94 -4.32
N LEU A 49 4.50 5.07 -4.43
CA LEU A 49 5.91 5.48 -4.34
C LEU A 49 6.29 6.50 -5.42
N ALA A 50 5.84 6.31 -6.66
CA ALA A 50 6.07 7.24 -7.75
C ALA A 50 5.42 8.62 -7.50
N ILE A 51 4.19 8.64 -6.94
CA ILE A 51 3.51 9.87 -6.54
C ILE A 51 4.30 10.59 -5.44
N CYS A 52 4.73 9.87 -4.39
CA CYS A 52 5.53 10.44 -3.32
C CYS A 52 6.85 11.00 -3.86
N PHE A 53 7.58 10.24 -4.67
CA PHE A 53 8.86 10.67 -5.23
C PHE A 53 8.72 11.93 -6.10
N LYS A 54 7.67 12.00 -6.94
CA LYS A 54 7.45 13.14 -7.85
C LYS A 54 6.93 14.40 -7.16
N PHE A 55 6.08 14.26 -6.14
CA PHE A 55 5.32 15.39 -5.58
C PHE A 55 5.64 15.72 -4.12
N GLN A 56 6.61 15.02 -3.51
CA GLN A 56 7.05 15.26 -2.14
C GLN A 56 8.48 15.80 -2.11
N PRO A 57 8.68 17.10 -1.86
CA PRO A 57 10.01 17.72 -1.87
C PRO A 57 10.96 17.21 -0.76
N ARG A 58 10.43 16.46 0.22
CA ARG A 58 11.20 15.76 1.27
C ARG A 58 10.69 14.33 1.42
N VAL A 59 10.79 13.55 0.34
CA VAL A 59 10.28 12.16 0.27
C VAL A 59 10.81 11.28 1.41
N THR A 60 12.07 11.47 1.82
CA THR A 60 12.72 10.73 2.92
C THR A 60 12.12 11.00 4.30
N ARG A 61 11.26 12.00 4.45
CA ARG A 61 10.54 12.30 5.69
C ARG A 61 9.07 11.92 5.65
N SER A 62 8.60 11.28 4.58
CA SER A 62 7.19 10.88 4.44
C SER A 62 6.94 9.51 5.07
N PRO A 63 6.11 9.41 6.12
CA PRO A 63 5.59 8.13 6.60
C PRO A 63 4.93 7.31 5.50
N VAL A 64 4.20 7.95 4.57
CA VAL A 64 3.58 7.24 3.43
C VAL A 64 4.62 6.59 2.55
N PHE A 65 5.68 7.31 2.19
CA PHE A 65 6.75 6.74 1.35
C PHE A 65 7.38 5.52 2.02
N TRP A 66 7.81 5.63 3.27
CA TRP A 66 8.51 4.53 3.96
C TRP A 66 7.60 3.34 4.27
N SER A 67 6.34 3.57 4.64
CA SER A 67 5.38 2.49 4.81
C SER A 67 5.08 1.80 3.47
N SER A 68 4.88 2.53 2.37
CA SER A 68 4.71 1.92 1.04
C SER A 68 5.95 1.15 0.58
N TRP A 69 7.15 1.70 0.83
CA TRP A 69 8.40 1.02 0.46
C TRP A 69 8.58 -0.27 1.27
N GLY A 70 8.36 -0.21 2.58
CA GLY A 70 8.40 -1.37 3.47
C GLY A 70 7.37 -2.43 3.05
N PHE A 71 6.13 -2.03 2.73
CA PHE A 71 5.11 -2.97 2.26
C PHE A 71 5.53 -3.67 0.97
N LEU A 72 6.08 -2.92 0.01
CA LEU A 72 6.52 -3.46 -1.27
C LEU A 72 7.63 -4.51 -1.09
N ILE A 73 8.69 -4.17 -0.35
CA ILE A 73 9.88 -5.00 -0.22
C ILE A 73 9.67 -6.17 0.74
N LEU A 74 8.95 -5.96 1.85
CA LEU A 74 8.79 -6.99 2.88
C LEU A 74 7.64 -7.95 2.61
N PHE A 75 6.63 -7.54 1.84
CA PHE A 75 5.41 -8.33 1.66
C PHE A 75 5.02 -8.51 0.20
N ALA A 76 4.75 -7.44 -0.54
CA ALA A 76 4.15 -7.57 -1.87
C ALA A 76 5.06 -8.35 -2.85
N LEU A 77 6.34 -7.99 -2.91
CA LEU A 77 7.32 -8.70 -3.75
C LEU A 77 7.59 -10.13 -3.25
N PRO A 78 7.91 -10.37 -1.96
CA PRO A 78 8.11 -11.74 -1.46
C PRO A 78 6.91 -12.66 -1.67
N ILE A 79 5.68 -12.18 -1.45
CA ILE A 79 4.46 -12.97 -1.66
C ILE A 79 4.28 -13.32 -3.13
N PHE A 80 4.45 -12.36 -4.03
CA PHE A 80 4.34 -12.60 -5.47
C PHE A 80 5.42 -13.59 -5.95
N LEU A 81 6.69 -13.30 -5.66
CA LEU A 81 7.82 -14.13 -6.07
C LEU A 81 7.72 -15.53 -5.45
N GLY A 82 7.41 -15.61 -4.17
CA GLY A 82 7.13 -16.85 -3.47
C GLY A 82 6.05 -17.64 -4.18
N ARG A 83 4.92 -17.03 -4.54
CA ARG A 83 3.87 -17.73 -5.29
C ARG A 83 4.34 -18.22 -6.66
N MET A 84 5.18 -17.48 -7.37
CA MET A 84 5.67 -17.85 -8.70
C MET A 84 6.71 -18.98 -8.69
N ILE A 85 7.39 -19.20 -7.57
CA ILE A 85 8.39 -20.28 -7.42
C ILE A 85 7.72 -21.65 -7.29
N TYR A 86 6.57 -21.72 -6.61
CA TYR A 86 5.89 -23.00 -6.38
C TYR A 86 4.96 -23.38 -7.54
N PRO A 87 4.83 -24.69 -7.84
CA PRO A 87 3.87 -25.20 -8.81
C PRO A 87 2.41 -24.75 -8.55
N PRO A 88 1.59 -24.53 -9.60
CA PRO A 88 0.23 -24.01 -9.47
C PRO A 88 -0.74 -24.83 -8.62
N ASN A 89 -0.49 -26.14 -8.54
CA ASN A 89 -1.29 -27.09 -7.76
C ASN A 89 -1.01 -27.03 -6.25
N ILE A 90 0.09 -26.41 -5.81
CA ILE A 90 0.37 -26.25 -4.38
C ILE A 90 -0.49 -25.12 -3.83
N PRO A 91 -1.29 -25.35 -2.76
CA PRO A 91 -2.10 -24.31 -2.15
C PRO A 91 -1.22 -23.30 -1.40
N PHE A 92 -1.69 -22.06 -1.29
CA PHE A 92 -0.95 -20.98 -0.62
C PHE A 92 -0.70 -21.24 0.88
N SER A 93 -1.47 -22.12 1.52
CA SER A 93 -1.24 -22.54 2.90
C SER A 93 0.01 -23.41 3.08
N GLU A 94 0.47 -24.06 2.01
CA GLU A 94 1.60 -25.01 2.04
C GLU A 94 2.90 -24.38 1.52
N ILE A 95 2.84 -23.18 0.95
CA ILE A 95 4.05 -22.49 0.49
C ILE A 95 4.82 -21.88 1.68
N SER A 96 6.14 -21.92 1.60
CA SER A 96 7.03 -21.18 2.49
C SER A 96 7.70 -20.05 1.70
N ILE A 97 7.56 -18.82 2.18
CA ILE A 97 8.15 -17.61 1.59
C ILE A 97 9.29 -17.18 2.51
N LEU A 98 10.53 -17.33 2.06
CA LEU A 98 11.74 -17.01 2.84
C LEU A 98 11.78 -17.72 4.21
N GLY A 99 11.29 -18.97 4.28
CA GLY A 99 11.22 -19.75 5.51
C GLY A 99 10.00 -19.46 6.39
N VAL A 100 9.13 -18.53 5.99
CA VAL A 100 7.89 -18.17 6.70
C VAL A 100 6.68 -18.80 6.01
N PRO A 101 5.74 -19.44 6.74
CA PRO A 101 4.51 -19.96 6.14
C PRO A 101 3.72 -18.87 5.41
N GLY A 102 3.22 -19.18 4.21
CA GLY A 102 2.51 -18.22 3.37
C GLY A 102 1.32 -17.56 4.07
N SER A 103 0.55 -18.34 4.84
CA SER A 103 -0.58 -17.84 5.65
C SER A 103 -0.17 -16.77 6.66
N VAL A 104 0.97 -16.96 7.35
CA VAL A 104 1.52 -16.01 8.31
C VAL A 104 1.97 -14.74 7.58
N MET A 105 2.67 -14.89 6.45
CA MET A 105 3.13 -13.74 5.68
C MET A 105 1.97 -12.92 5.10
N HIS A 106 0.91 -13.58 4.64
CA HIS A 106 -0.31 -12.90 4.18
C HIS A 106 -1.03 -12.18 5.32
N SER A 107 -1.16 -12.79 6.50
CA SER A 107 -1.75 -12.14 7.67
C SER A 107 -0.93 -10.90 8.10
N ALA A 108 0.38 -11.03 8.22
CA ALA A 108 1.28 -9.92 8.51
C ALA A 108 1.17 -8.80 7.45
N SER A 109 1.10 -9.16 6.17
CA SER A 109 0.93 -8.19 5.09
C SER A 109 -0.38 -7.41 5.21
N SER A 110 -1.47 -8.04 5.67
CA SER A 110 -2.77 -7.40 5.84
C SER A 110 -2.76 -6.35 6.97
N TYR A 111 -2.09 -6.65 8.09
CA TYR A 111 -1.86 -5.69 9.16
C TYR A 111 -0.98 -4.53 8.70
N PHE A 112 0.11 -4.83 8.00
CA PHE A 112 1.02 -3.81 7.49
C PHE A 112 0.36 -2.93 6.43
N PHE A 113 -0.49 -3.50 5.58
CA PHE A 113 -1.28 -2.75 4.61
C PHE A 113 -2.23 -1.75 5.31
N SER A 114 -2.92 -2.20 6.37
CA SER A 114 -3.77 -1.33 7.18
C SER A 114 -2.97 -0.21 7.84
N PHE A 115 -1.78 -0.52 8.35
CA PHE A 115 -0.84 0.46 8.88
C PHE A 115 -0.41 1.51 7.83
N MET A 116 -0.11 1.08 6.60
CA MET A 116 0.22 1.98 5.49
C MET A 116 -0.95 2.94 5.15
N VAL A 117 -2.19 2.43 5.13
CA VAL A 117 -3.39 3.26 4.94
C VAL A 117 -3.53 4.28 6.07
N LEU A 118 -3.32 3.86 7.32
CA LEU A 118 -3.36 4.76 8.49
C LEU A 118 -2.29 5.85 8.41
N MET A 119 -1.06 5.51 8.03
CA MET A 119 0.01 6.49 7.82
C MET A 119 -0.34 7.51 6.73
N THR A 120 -1.02 7.06 5.68
CA THR A 120 -1.55 7.95 4.63
C THR A 120 -2.62 8.90 5.15
N GLY A 121 -3.56 8.39 5.94
CA GLY A 121 -4.57 9.23 6.60
C GLY A 121 -3.95 10.24 7.58
N LEU A 122 -2.98 9.81 8.39
CA LEU A 122 -2.30 10.68 9.36
C LEU A 122 -1.55 11.82 8.66
N GLU A 123 -0.73 11.51 7.65
CA GLU A 123 0.04 12.54 6.93
C GLU A 123 -0.89 13.52 6.19
N MET A 124 -2.04 13.04 5.70
CA MET A 124 -3.09 13.87 5.13
C MET A 124 -3.73 14.82 6.15
N VAL A 125 -4.07 14.34 7.34
CA VAL A 125 -4.64 15.16 8.43
C VAL A 125 -3.64 16.23 8.89
N LEU A 126 -2.37 15.86 9.06
CA LEU A 126 -1.30 16.80 9.43
C LEU A 126 -1.12 17.90 8.37
N LEU A 127 -1.24 17.56 7.08
CA LEU A 127 -1.22 18.56 6.01
C LEU A 127 -2.41 19.53 6.11
N PHE A 128 -3.60 19.01 6.40
CA PHE A 128 -4.81 19.82 6.53
C PHE A 128 -4.71 20.80 7.70
N LEU A 129 -4.31 20.32 8.88
CA LEU A 129 -4.13 21.15 10.07
C LEU A 129 -3.08 22.26 9.85
N ASN A 130 -1.92 21.91 9.27
CA ASN A 130 -0.86 22.89 9.00
C ASN A 130 -1.29 23.99 8.02
N LYS A 131 -2.16 23.69 7.05
CA LYS A 131 -2.73 24.71 6.16
C LYS A 131 -3.68 25.64 6.90
N GLY A 132 -4.53 25.11 7.78
CA GLY A 132 -5.44 25.90 8.61
C GLY A 132 -4.68 26.87 9.52
N THR A 133 -3.65 26.39 10.20
CA THR A 133 -2.82 27.22 11.10
C THR A 133 -2.10 28.35 10.34
N LYS A 134 -1.53 28.07 9.16
CA LYS A 134 -0.87 29.11 8.36
C LYS A 134 -1.83 30.21 7.92
N LYS A 135 -3.01 29.82 7.45
CA LYS A 135 -4.05 30.77 7.00
C LYS A 135 -4.51 31.68 8.15
N ALA A 136 -4.72 31.12 9.35
CA ALA A 136 -5.12 31.88 10.53
C ALA A 136 -4.05 32.90 10.97
N LEU A 137 -2.76 32.54 10.86
CA LEU A 137 -1.66 33.46 11.18
C LEU A 137 -1.56 34.62 10.18
N GLU A 138 -1.74 34.34 8.88
CA GLU A 138 -1.77 35.37 7.83
C GLU A 138 -2.91 36.38 8.09
N GLU A 139 -4.12 35.89 8.34
CA GLU A 139 -5.29 36.75 8.65
C GLU A 139 -5.10 37.58 9.94
N SER A 140 -4.38 37.08 10.94
CA SER A 140 -4.08 37.83 12.18
C SER A 140 -2.98 38.88 12.04
N SER A 141 -2.18 38.84 10.96
CA SER A 141 -1.09 39.77 10.71
C SER A 141 -1.49 40.97 9.84
N GLU A 142 -2.66 40.90 9.20
CA GLU A 142 -3.21 41.95 8.33
C GLU A 142 -4.25 42.85 9.03
N GLY A 143 -4.63 42.55 10.27
CA GLY A 143 -5.58 43.32 11.10
C GLY A 143 -4.93 43.99 12.30
#